data_AF-A0A8J3LD71-F1
#
_entry.id   AF-A0A8J3LD71-F1
#
_cell.length_a   1.000
_cell.length_b   1.000
_cell.length_c   1.000
_cell.angle_alpha   90.00
_cell.angle_beta   90.00
_cell.angle_gamma   90.00
#
_symmetry.space_group_name_H-M   'P 1'
#
loop_
_entity.id
_entity.type
_entity.pdbx_description
1 polymer ?
#
loop_
_entity_poly.entity_id
_entity_poly.type
_entity_poly.pdbx_seq_one_letter_code
_entity_poly.pdbx_strand_id
1 'polypeptide(L)'
;MSEALREALRRAAESAPAPRLGEQLWRRGRRRRRVRRAATALAGVLLVVSLAALPGLVVGGTGPQPADGPAPGVLGRPYPWQLTYEQDPNGPVVAAFVDAHTVYLEGAGVLVGRDGSYRLFPMDPDADLGLLSPDGRHLARRSEIVDLVTGHSVQTVDKARPLAWSPDGRRLLLVLDRDDGVIEQRPGDRDAVAYFELATGAVKPVLFTVADTPAAAFSPDGERVAVTTGRAGQPQTLTVVDLTSGTPNILFELTDRQRLAGEAAWTPDGRSVVLMVADGCVWTACDVYPDGLWGWRMQYVDPVTGKAVDEAATARQGRPTGLVGWRDGEPVFVDQRGTEDTAKLVAARPDGSARVLLTLASGAGGLNVPRGVVEHGTLGSRSANPVDAQPWAFGVLLACVAPPALLFMVLRRRRRAVQVLRDSGVGQGAGPDDLRAEGGDTVA
;
A
#
# COMPACT_ATOMS: atom_id res chain seq x y z
N MET A 1 61.31 -27.47 26.76
CA MET A 1 62.04 -27.97 25.58
C MET A 1 63.42 -27.31 25.59
N SER A 2 64.50 -28.07 25.75
CA SER A 2 65.85 -27.51 25.95
C SER A 2 66.36 -26.83 24.67
N GLU A 3 67.20 -25.81 24.84
CA GLU A 3 67.78 -25.02 23.75
C GLU A 3 68.62 -25.91 22.80
N ALA A 4 69.31 -26.91 23.35
CA ALA A 4 70.03 -27.93 22.59
C ALA A 4 69.13 -28.77 21.67
N LEU A 5 67.92 -29.14 22.12
CA LEU A 5 66.98 -29.90 21.29
C LEU A 5 66.43 -29.04 20.13
N ARG A 6 66.21 -27.74 20.39
CA ARG A 6 65.74 -26.80 19.38
C ARG A 6 66.79 -26.59 18.29
N GLU A 7 68.06 -26.48 18.67
CA GLU A 7 69.18 -26.33 17.75
C GLU A 7 69.45 -27.62 16.95
N ALA A 8 69.34 -28.78 17.59
CA ALA A 8 69.46 -30.07 16.91
C ALA A 8 68.34 -30.30 15.88
N LEU A 9 67.09 -29.96 16.22
CA LEU A 9 65.96 -30.04 15.28
C LEU A 9 66.11 -29.04 14.13
N ARG A 10 66.67 -27.85 14.38
CA ARG A 10 66.90 -26.85 13.34
C ARG A 10 67.96 -27.30 12.34
N ARG A 11 69.09 -27.84 12.81
CA ARG A 11 70.12 -28.43 11.93
C ARG A 11 69.61 -29.67 11.18
N ALA A 12 68.76 -30.47 11.80
CA ALA A 12 68.13 -31.61 11.12
C ALA A 12 67.14 -31.15 10.03
N ALA A 13 66.42 -30.05 10.25
CA ALA A 13 65.52 -29.47 9.25
C ALA A 13 66.29 -28.79 8.10
N GLU A 14 67.40 -28.12 8.39
CA GLU A 14 68.24 -27.45 7.39
C GLU A 14 69.08 -28.44 6.56
N SER A 15 69.42 -29.61 7.12
CA SER A 15 70.12 -30.69 6.41
C SER A 15 69.19 -31.69 5.71
N ALA A 16 67.87 -31.61 5.95
CA ALA A 16 66.91 -32.47 5.28
C ALA A 16 66.78 -32.09 3.78
N PRO A 17 66.94 -33.05 2.84
CA PRO A 17 66.77 -32.77 1.43
C PRO A 17 65.32 -32.33 1.16
N ALA A 18 65.16 -31.21 0.44
CA ALA A 18 63.83 -30.72 0.08
C ALA A 18 63.02 -31.84 -0.60
N PRO A 19 61.80 -32.17 -0.12
CA PRO A 19 61.02 -33.25 -0.69
C PRO A 19 60.75 -32.95 -2.16
N ARG A 20 61.27 -33.80 -3.06
CA ARG A 20 61.03 -33.70 -4.50
C ARG A 20 59.61 -34.14 -4.80
N LEU A 21 58.65 -33.23 -4.62
CA LEU A 21 57.27 -33.43 -5.02
C LEU A 21 57.21 -33.64 -6.54
N GLY A 22 56.81 -34.84 -6.97
CA GLY A 22 56.77 -35.20 -8.39
C GLY A 22 55.95 -34.21 -9.23
N GLU A 23 56.37 -33.98 -10.48
CA GLU A 23 55.76 -33.00 -11.39
C GLU A 23 54.24 -33.18 -11.54
N GLN A 24 53.77 -34.42 -11.42
CA GLN A 24 52.35 -34.78 -11.45
C GLN A 24 51.55 -34.20 -10.26
N LEU A 25 52.12 -34.14 -9.06
CA LEU A 25 51.48 -33.53 -7.88
C LEU A 25 51.35 -32.01 -8.07
N TRP A 26 52.40 -31.35 -8.59
CA TRP A 26 52.37 -29.94 -8.93
C TRP A 26 51.35 -29.62 -10.04
N ARG A 27 51.26 -30.45 -11.08
CA ARG A 27 50.24 -30.33 -12.14
C ARG A 27 48.82 -30.51 -11.58
N ARG A 28 48.59 -31.52 -10.72
CA ARG A 28 47.28 -31.74 -10.05
C ARG A 28 46.90 -30.58 -9.12
N GLY A 29 47.85 -30.05 -8.35
CA GLY A 29 47.65 -28.88 -7.49
C GLY A 29 47.29 -27.62 -8.27
N ARG A 30 48.04 -27.32 -9.35
CA ARG A 30 47.75 -26.19 -10.25
C ARG A 30 46.40 -26.33 -10.94
N ARG A 31 46.05 -27.53 -11.44
CA ARG A 31 44.74 -27.81 -12.04
C ARG A 31 43.60 -27.59 -11.04
N ARG A 32 43.73 -28.11 -9.81
CA ARG A 32 42.73 -27.87 -8.74
C ARG A 32 42.58 -26.39 -8.40
N ARG A 33 43.67 -25.63 -8.33
CA ARG A 33 43.64 -24.19 -8.04
C ARG A 33 42.98 -23.40 -9.17
N ARG A 34 43.28 -23.74 -10.43
CA ARG A 34 42.64 -23.14 -11.62
C ARG A 34 41.14 -23.43 -11.67
N VAL A 35 40.74 -24.69 -11.46
CA VAL A 35 39.31 -25.07 -11.44
C VAL A 35 38.57 -24.36 -10.29
N ARG A 36 39.17 -24.22 -9.11
CA ARG A 36 38.56 -23.46 -8.00
C ARG A 36 38.39 -21.99 -8.35
N ARG A 37 39.43 -21.34 -8.90
CA ARG A 37 39.36 -19.92 -9.32
C ARG A 37 38.33 -19.70 -10.43
N ALA A 38 38.27 -20.61 -11.40
CA ALA A 38 37.28 -20.56 -12.47
C ALA A 38 35.85 -20.73 -11.92
N ALA A 39 35.62 -21.67 -11.01
CA ALA A 39 34.31 -21.88 -10.38
C ALA A 39 33.88 -20.68 -9.53
N THR A 40 34.79 -20.05 -8.77
CA THR A 40 34.47 -18.84 -8.00
C THR A 40 34.20 -17.64 -8.90
N ALA A 41 34.96 -17.48 -10.00
CA ALA A 41 34.74 -16.43 -10.97
C ALA A 41 33.39 -16.63 -11.69
N LEU A 42 33.06 -17.85 -12.11
CA LEU A 42 31.79 -18.18 -12.73
C LEU A 42 30.62 -17.94 -11.76
N ALA A 43 30.75 -18.30 -10.48
CA ALA A 43 29.73 -18.03 -9.47
C ALA A 43 29.56 -16.53 -9.23
N GLY A 44 30.65 -15.75 -9.22
CA GLY A 44 30.58 -14.29 -9.12
C GLY A 44 29.93 -13.65 -10.34
N VAL A 45 30.27 -14.11 -11.55
CA VAL A 45 29.63 -13.64 -12.79
C VAL A 45 28.16 -14.01 -12.83
N LEU A 46 27.79 -15.24 -12.46
CA LEU A 46 26.39 -15.66 -12.39
C LEU A 46 25.63 -14.84 -11.35
N LEU A 47 26.22 -14.53 -10.19
CA LEU A 47 25.61 -13.65 -9.20
C LEU A 47 25.38 -12.23 -9.76
N VAL A 48 26.39 -11.65 -10.42
CA VAL A 48 26.29 -10.31 -11.03
C VAL A 48 25.27 -10.31 -12.17
N VAL A 49 25.24 -11.34 -13.01
CA VAL A 49 24.26 -11.48 -14.09
C VAL A 49 22.86 -11.71 -13.52
N SER A 50 22.70 -12.50 -12.47
CA SER A 50 21.42 -12.67 -11.77
C SER A 50 20.93 -11.37 -11.10
N LEU A 51 21.84 -10.59 -10.52
CA LEU A 51 21.55 -9.26 -9.98
C LEU A 51 21.23 -8.24 -11.08
N ALA A 52 21.90 -8.33 -12.24
CA ALA A 52 21.66 -7.44 -13.38
C ALA A 52 20.41 -7.84 -14.20
N ALA A 53 20.03 -9.12 -14.17
CA ALA A 53 18.85 -9.67 -14.81
C ALA A 53 17.60 -9.60 -13.91
N LEU A 54 17.65 -8.91 -12.76
CA LEU A 54 16.49 -8.55 -11.96
C LEU A 54 15.56 -7.65 -12.82
N PRO A 55 14.48 -8.17 -13.40
CA PRO A 55 13.49 -7.30 -14.03
C PRO A 55 12.69 -6.73 -12.86
N GLY A 56 12.96 -5.49 -12.44
CA GLY A 56 12.13 -4.86 -11.40
C GLY A 56 12.79 -3.78 -10.54
N LEU A 57 14.10 -3.55 -10.65
CA LEU A 57 14.73 -2.38 -10.01
C LEU A 57 15.09 -1.24 -10.98
N VAL A 58 15.09 -1.51 -12.30
CA VAL A 58 15.54 -0.52 -13.31
C VAL A 58 14.63 -0.43 -14.54
N VAL A 59 13.79 -1.44 -14.80
CA VAL A 59 12.82 -1.38 -15.90
C VAL A 59 11.45 -1.18 -15.26
N GLY A 60 10.82 -0.04 -15.57
CA GLY A 60 9.44 0.27 -15.16
C GLY A 60 8.51 -0.91 -15.42
N GLY A 61 7.49 -1.06 -14.58
CA GLY A 61 6.63 -2.23 -14.69
C GLY A 61 5.77 -2.24 -15.95
N THR A 62 4.93 -3.26 -16.05
CA THR A 62 4.19 -3.57 -17.30
C THR A 62 3.02 -2.62 -17.57
N GLY A 63 2.81 -1.61 -16.72
CA GLY A 63 1.62 -0.78 -16.72
C GLY A 63 0.35 -1.56 -16.32
N PRO A 64 -0.82 -0.92 -16.40
CA PRO A 64 -2.10 -1.51 -16.03
C PRO A 64 -2.36 -2.78 -16.86
N GLN A 65 -2.59 -3.90 -16.20
CA GLN A 65 -2.93 -5.15 -16.90
C GLN A 65 -4.45 -5.28 -17.07
N PRO A 66 -4.93 -5.76 -18.22
CA PRO A 66 -6.32 -6.15 -18.35
C PRO A 66 -6.63 -7.30 -17.38
N ALA A 67 -7.66 -7.12 -16.56
CA ALA A 67 -8.09 -8.10 -15.59
C ALA A 67 -9.46 -8.66 -15.99
N ASP A 68 -9.50 -9.94 -16.34
CA ASP A 68 -10.73 -10.67 -16.59
C ASP A 68 -11.38 -11.09 -15.26
N GLY A 69 -12.70 -10.88 -15.15
CA GLY A 69 -13.49 -11.29 -13.99
C GLY A 69 -13.66 -10.22 -12.90
N PRO A 70 -14.12 -10.65 -11.71
CA PRO A 70 -14.42 -9.75 -10.60
C PRO A 70 -13.15 -9.22 -9.93
N ALA A 71 -13.21 -7.97 -9.49
CA ALA A 71 -12.17 -7.34 -8.70
C ALA A 71 -12.03 -8.03 -7.32
N PRO A 72 -10.88 -7.90 -6.65
CA PRO A 72 -10.67 -8.49 -5.33
C PRO A 72 -11.64 -7.94 -4.26
N GLY A 73 -12.24 -8.82 -3.46
CA GLY A 73 -13.10 -8.45 -2.33
C GLY A 73 -12.41 -8.60 -0.97
N VAL A 74 -11.16 -9.05 -0.93
CA VAL A 74 -10.33 -9.08 0.27
C VAL A 74 -9.01 -8.39 -0.05
N LEU A 75 -8.63 -7.40 0.75
CA LEU A 75 -7.40 -6.62 0.55
C LEU A 75 -6.40 -6.97 1.65
N GLY A 76 -5.33 -7.68 1.28
CA GLY A 76 -4.19 -7.98 2.15
C GLY A 76 -3.21 -6.81 2.29
N ARG A 77 -2.27 -6.93 3.21
CA ARG A 77 -1.21 -5.93 3.40
C ARG A 77 -0.19 -5.98 2.26
N PRO A 78 0.35 -4.83 1.80
CA PRO A 78 1.39 -4.82 0.79
C PRO A 78 2.72 -5.37 1.34
N TYR A 79 3.61 -5.76 0.42
CA TYR A 79 5.00 -5.91 0.81
C TYR A 79 5.65 -4.54 0.99
N PRO A 80 6.63 -4.42 1.89
CA PRO A 80 7.31 -3.15 2.10
C PRO A 80 7.97 -2.57 0.82
N TRP A 81 8.38 -3.41 -0.13
CA TRP A 81 9.10 -3.04 -1.36
C TRP A 81 8.23 -3.03 -2.64
N GLN A 82 6.92 -2.80 -2.51
CA GLN A 82 6.05 -2.63 -3.68
C GLN A 82 6.45 -1.40 -4.51
N LEU A 83 6.23 -1.46 -5.82
CA LEU A 83 6.51 -0.35 -6.74
C LEU A 83 5.61 0.85 -6.43
N THR A 84 6.08 2.06 -6.74
CA THR A 84 5.24 3.26 -6.67
C THR A 84 4.41 3.45 -7.94
N TYR A 85 3.35 4.26 -7.87
CA TYR A 85 2.57 4.59 -9.07
C TYR A 85 3.38 5.36 -10.12
N GLU A 86 4.44 6.07 -9.71
CA GLU A 86 5.36 6.77 -10.62
C GLU A 86 6.27 5.81 -11.38
N GLN A 87 6.67 4.72 -10.72
CA GLN A 87 7.53 3.69 -11.32
C GLN A 87 6.74 2.78 -12.27
N ASP A 88 5.48 2.51 -11.94
CA ASP A 88 4.62 1.61 -12.69
C ASP A 88 3.14 1.92 -12.40
N PRO A 89 2.49 2.77 -13.22
CA PRO A 89 1.07 3.08 -13.05
C PRO A 89 0.21 1.81 -13.06
N ASN A 90 -0.69 1.66 -12.10
CA ASN A 90 -1.55 0.47 -11.95
C ASN A 90 -3.01 0.70 -12.37
N GLY A 91 -3.28 1.85 -13.00
CA GLY A 91 -4.50 2.11 -13.76
C GLY A 91 -5.62 2.71 -12.93
N PRO A 92 -6.88 2.65 -13.42
CA PRO A 92 -8.00 2.89 -12.55
C PRO A 92 -8.00 1.83 -11.46
N VAL A 93 -7.89 2.28 -10.22
CA VAL A 93 -7.81 1.40 -9.05
C VAL A 93 -9.19 0.98 -8.60
N VAL A 94 -9.29 -0.10 -7.84
CA VAL A 94 -10.55 -0.57 -7.23
C VAL A 94 -10.66 -0.20 -5.76
N ALA A 95 -9.54 0.18 -5.13
CA ALA A 95 -9.50 0.68 -3.77
C ALA A 95 -8.16 1.40 -3.51
N ALA A 96 -8.17 2.26 -2.49
CA ALA A 96 -6.99 2.79 -1.84
C ALA A 96 -7.12 2.66 -0.32
N PHE A 97 -6.01 2.53 0.39
CA PHE A 97 -5.98 2.51 1.86
C PHE A 97 -4.61 2.92 2.41
N VAL A 98 -4.51 3.13 3.71
CA VAL A 98 -3.26 3.44 4.42
C VAL A 98 -2.76 2.21 5.17
N ASP A 99 -1.48 1.91 5.04
CA ASP A 99 -0.79 0.90 5.85
C ASP A 99 0.40 1.51 6.61
N ALA A 100 0.38 1.38 7.94
CA ALA A 100 1.40 1.94 8.82
C ALA A 100 2.70 1.11 8.90
N HIS A 101 2.75 -0.10 8.33
CA HIS A 101 3.91 -1.00 8.41
C HIS A 101 4.52 -1.25 7.03
N THR A 102 5.05 -0.19 6.42
CA THR A 102 5.77 -0.28 5.14
C THR A 102 7.25 0.12 5.31
N VAL A 103 8.08 0.10 4.24
CA VAL A 103 9.50 0.55 4.35
C VAL A 103 9.58 2.04 4.72
N TYR A 104 8.54 2.81 4.39
CA TYR A 104 8.42 4.20 4.79
C TYR A 104 8.06 4.22 6.28
N LEU A 105 8.98 4.72 7.10
CA LEU A 105 8.86 4.78 8.56
C LEU A 105 7.64 5.59 9.05
N GLU A 106 6.95 6.29 8.14
CA GLU A 106 5.84 7.22 8.39
C GLU A 106 4.48 6.73 7.86
N GLY A 107 4.40 5.48 7.38
CA GLY A 107 3.18 4.92 6.75
C GLY A 107 3.12 5.19 5.25
N ALA A 108 2.32 4.41 4.51
CA ALA A 108 2.18 4.57 3.07
C ALA A 108 0.75 4.38 2.57
N GLY A 109 0.42 5.13 1.52
CA GLY A 109 -0.79 4.91 0.76
C GLY A 109 -0.62 3.72 -0.17
N VAL A 110 -1.65 2.88 -0.25
CA VAL A 110 -1.69 1.66 -1.04
C VAL A 110 -2.81 1.78 -2.06
N LEU A 111 -2.46 1.62 -3.33
CA LEU A 111 -3.37 1.61 -4.46
C LEU A 111 -3.56 0.18 -4.96
N VAL A 112 -4.81 -0.25 -5.14
CA VAL A 112 -5.13 -1.62 -5.55
C VAL A 112 -5.70 -1.62 -6.98
N GLY A 113 -4.98 -2.22 -7.91
CA GLY A 113 -5.45 -2.43 -9.27
C GLY A 113 -6.54 -3.50 -9.34
N ARG A 114 -7.33 -3.50 -10.42
CA ARG A 114 -8.36 -4.52 -10.66
C ARG A 114 -7.81 -5.94 -10.76
N ASP A 115 -6.57 -6.07 -11.21
CA ASP A 115 -5.81 -7.33 -11.26
C ASP A 115 -5.31 -7.81 -9.87
N GLY A 116 -5.52 -7.00 -8.82
CA GLY A 116 -5.04 -7.23 -7.47
C GLY A 116 -3.61 -6.75 -7.23
N SER A 117 -2.99 -6.07 -8.19
CA SER A 117 -1.65 -5.51 -8.03
C SER A 117 -1.64 -4.27 -7.13
N TYR A 118 -0.56 -4.09 -6.37
CA TYR A 118 -0.41 -2.99 -5.43
C TYR A 118 0.62 -1.98 -5.89
N ARG A 119 0.33 -0.69 -5.70
CA ARG A 119 1.32 0.39 -5.78
C ARG A 119 1.33 1.20 -4.52
N LEU A 120 2.51 1.68 -4.12
CA LEU A 120 2.69 2.51 -2.95
C LEU A 120 2.85 3.97 -3.33
N PHE A 121 2.54 4.85 -2.38
CA PHE A 121 3.00 6.21 -2.40
C PHE A 121 3.33 6.70 -1.00
N PRO A 122 4.39 7.54 -0.86
CA PRO A 122 4.75 8.09 0.43
C PRO A 122 3.63 9.04 0.91
N MET A 123 3.40 9.02 2.21
CA MET A 123 2.48 9.92 2.89
C MET A 123 3.25 10.67 3.97
N ASP A 124 3.05 11.98 4.04
CA ASP A 124 3.52 12.75 5.19
C ASP A 124 2.64 12.40 6.41
N PRO A 125 3.16 12.52 7.65
CA PRO A 125 2.44 12.15 8.87
C PRO A 125 1.07 12.84 9.04
N ASP A 126 0.90 14.03 8.48
CA ASP A 126 -0.32 14.85 8.55
C ASP A 126 -1.12 14.85 7.23
N ALA A 127 -0.73 14.03 6.25
CA ALA A 127 -1.38 13.95 4.96
C ALA A 127 -2.55 12.97 4.95
N ASP A 128 -3.69 13.41 4.42
CA ASP A 128 -4.81 12.53 4.12
C ASP A 128 -4.49 11.62 2.91
N LEU A 129 -5.10 10.43 2.87
CA LEU A 129 -4.96 9.48 1.74
C LEU A 129 -5.34 10.12 0.40
N GLY A 130 -6.33 11.01 0.41
CA GLY A 130 -6.97 11.57 -0.78
C GLY A 130 -8.29 10.88 -1.14
N LEU A 131 -8.89 11.31 -2.25
CA LEU A 131 -10.17 10.82 -2.76
C LEU A 131 -10.01 10.29 -4.19
N LEU A 132 -10.42 9.04 -4.40
CA LEU A 132 -10.45 8.44 -5.73
C LEU A 132 -11.62 8.99 -6.55
N SER A 133 -11.38 9.24 -7.84
CA SER A 133 -12.45 9.57 -8.78
C SER A 133 -13.43 8.40 -8.93
N PRO A 134 -14.67 8.62 -9.39
CA PRO A 134 -15.69 7.57 -9.47
C PRO A 134 -15.25 6.37 -10.32
N ASP A 135 -14.46 6.60 -11.36
CA ASP A 135 -13.90 5.57 -12.24
C ASP A 135 -12.60 4.93 -11.69
N GLY A 136 -12.06 5.46 -10.59
CA GLY A 136 -10.79 5.03 -9.98
C GLY A 136 -9.54 5.52 -10.70
N ARG A 137 -9.67 6.31 -11.78
CA ARG A 137 -8.54 6.76 -12.60
C ARG A 137 -7.67 7.82 -11.93
N HIS A 138 -8.27 8.69 -11.14
CA HIS A 138 -7.58 9.82 -10.52
C HIS A 138 -7.59 9.71 -9.01
N LEU A 139 -6.50 10.12 -8.37
CA LEU A 139 -6.41 10.33 -6.93
C LEU A 139 -6.25 11.82 -6.67
N ALA A 140 -7.28 12.45 -6.10
CA ALA A 140 -7.19 13.82 -5.63
C ALA A 140 -6.57 13.85 -4.22
N ARG A 141 -5.50 14.63 -4.04
CA ARG A 141 -4.86 14.88 -2.75
C ARG A 141 -4.83 16.38 -2.50
N ARG A 142 -4.17 16.81 -1.41
CA ARG A 142 -4.01 18.24 -1.12
C ARG A 142 -3.23 18.91 -2.26
N SER A 143 -3.81 19.94 -2.87
CA SER A 143 -3.24 20.73 -3.97
C SER A 143 -2.90 19.96 -5.25
N GLU A 144 -3.23 18.68 -5.39
CA GLU A 144 -2.84 17.88 -6.55
C GLU A 144 -3.87 16.83 -6.95
N ILE A 145 -3.86 16.46 -8.23
CA ILE A 145 -4.60 15.32 -8.78
C ILE A 145 -3.61 14.44 -9.54
N VAL A 146 -3.51 13.17 -9.17
CA VAL A 146 -2.66 12.18 -9.82
C VAL A 146 -3.50 11.35 -10.79
N ASP A 147 -3.11 11.28 -12.06
CA ASP A 147 -3.65 10.30 -13.02
C ASP A 147 -2.93 8.97 -12.81
N LEU A 148 -3.63 7.97 -12.27
CA LEU A 148 -3.09 6.66 -11.90
C LEU A 148 -2.89 5.72 -13.10
N VAL A 149 -3.33 6.13 -14.30
CA VAL A 149 -3.08 5.43 -15.55
C VAL A 149 -1.75 5.87 -16.16
N THR A 150 -1.43 7.15 -16.05
CA THR A 150 -0.20 7.71 -16.64
C THR A 150 0.93 7.91 -15.63
N GLY A 151 0.60 7.97 -14.34
CA GLY A 151 1.53 8.34 -13.26
C GLY A 151 1.81 9.85 -13.17
N HIS A 152 1.19 10.68 -14.01
CA HIS A 152 1.39 12.13 -14.00
C HIS A 152 0.47 12.83 -13.00
N SER A 153 1.00 13.84 -12.30
CA SER A 153 0.23 14.71 -11.43
C SER A 153 0.00 16.09 -12.05
N VAL A 154 -1.16 16.67 -11.76
CA VAL A 154 -1.52 18.04 -12.09
C VAL A 154 -1.79 18.78 -10.78
N GLN A 155 -1.19 19.95 -10.63
CA GLN A 155 -1.45 20.83 -9.50
C GLN A 155 -2.83 21.47 -9.65
N THR A 156 -3.58 21.56 -8.56
CA THR A 156 -4.88 22.23 -8.52
C THR A 156 -4.71 23.66 -8.02
N VAL A 157 -5.28 23.99 -6.87
CA VAL A 157 -5.12 25.27 -6.19
C VAL A 157 -4.25 25.05 -4.97
N ASP A 158 -3.36 26.00 -4.68
CA ASP A 158 -2.54 25.94 -3.48
C ASP A 158 -3.41 25.84 -2.21
N LYS A 159 -2.93 25.06 -1.24
CA LYS A 159 -3.62 24.69 0.01
C LYS A 159 -5.06 24.15 -0.15
N ALA A 160 -5.44 23.65 -1.32
CA ALA A 160 -6.79 23.11 -1.51
C ALA A 160 -6.89 21.66 -1.05
N ARG A 161 -7.98 21.30 -0.33
CA ARG A 161 -8.26 19.91 0.06
C ARG A 161 -9.50 19.38 -0.66
N PRO A 162 -9.48 18.14 -1.17
CA PRO A 162 -10.62 17.55 -1.87
C PRO A 162 -11.75 17.17 -0.91
N LEU A 163 -13.00 17.42 -1.33
CA LEU A 163 -14.22 17.12 -0.56
C LEU A 163 -15.06 16.01 -1.19
N ALA A 164 -15.27 16.08 -2.51
CA ALA A 164 -16.04 15.08 -3.26
C ALA A 164 -15.86 15.24 -4.77
N TRP A 165 -15.87 14.13 -5.50
CA TRP A 165 -15.95 14.13 -6.95
C TRP A 165 -17.40 14.24 -7.44
N SER A 166 -17.61 14.90 -8.58
CA SER A 166 -18.87 14.82 -9.32
C SER A 166 -19.10 13.39 -9.81
N PRO A 167 -20.36 12.95 -9.98
CA PRO A 167 -20.67 11.58 -10.40
C PRO A 167 -20.01 11.18 -11.73
N ASP A 168 -19.81 12.14 -12.64
CA ASP A 168 -19.14 11.95 -13.93
C ASP A 168 -17.61 12.03 -13.87
N GLY A 169 -17.02 12.31 -12.70
CA GLY A 169 -15.57 12.45 -12.49
C GLY A 169 -14.93 13.67 -13.14
N ARG A 170 -15.72 14.62 -13.68
CA ARG A 170 -15.19 15.79 -14.41
C ARG A 170 -14.92 17.00 -13.52
N ARG A 171 -15.55 17.06 -12.35
CA ARG A 171 -15.47 18.16 -11.39
C ARG A 171 -15.07 17.61 -10.03
N LEU A 172 -14.23 18.36 -9.32
CA LEU A 172 -13.81 18.04 -7.96
C LEU A 172 -14.16 19.21 -7.04
N LEU A 173 -14.96 18.96 -6.00
CA LEU A 173 -15.16 19.93 -4.94
C LEU A 173 -13.91 20.01 -4.06
N LEU A 174 -13.51 21.24 -3.79
CA LEU A 174 -12.36 21.60 -2.99
C LEU A 174 -12.81 22.56 -1.89
N VAL A 175 -12.20 22.43 -0.71
CA VAL A 175 -12.08 23.56 0.21
C VAL A 175 -10.77 24.27 -0.09
N LEU A 176 -10.86 25.57 -0.35
CA LEU A 176 -9.74 26.47 -0.55
C LEU A 176 -9.44 27.12 0.80
N ASP A 177 -8.31 26.73 1.40
CA ASP A 177 -7.77 27.40 2.58
C ASP A 177 -7.11 28.71 2.13
N ARG A 178 -7.68 29.82 2.55
CA ARG A 178 -7.18 31.16 2.23
C ARG A 178 -6.50 31.84 3.40
N ASP A 179 -6.26 31.11 4.49
CA ASP A 179 -5.46 31.61 5.60
C ASP A 179 -4.02 31.88 5.11
N ASP A 180 -3.58 33.14 5.22
CA ASP A 180 -2.23 33.57 4.86
C ASP A 180 -1.21 33.27 5.98
N GLY A 181 -1.64 32.60 7.06
CA GLY A 181 -0.81 32.22 8.20
C GLY A 181 -0.66 33.34 9.23
N VAL A 182 -1.45 34.41 9.12
CA VAL A 182 -1.50 35.50 10.09
C VAL A 182 -2.65 35.25 11.06
N ILE A 183 -2.39 35.41 12.37
CA ILE A 183 -3.36 35.14 13.46
C ILE A 183 -4.65 35.97 13.33
N GLU A 184 -4.63 37.05 12.55
CA GLU A 184 -5.79 37.89 12.25
C GLU A 184 -6.28 37.64 10.81
N GLN A 185 -7.43 36.98 10.67
CA GLN A 185 -8.15 36.89 9.38
C GLN A 185 -8.46 38.30 8.87
N ARG A 186 -7.85 38.71 7.75
CA ARG A 186 -8.22 39.98 7.13
C ARG A 186 -9.59 39.86 6.45
N PRO A 187 -10.35 40.97 6.33
CA PRO A 187 -11.56 40.98 5.51
C PRO A 187 -11.22 40.71 4.03
N GLY A 188 -11.33 39.45 3.60
CA GLY A 188 -10.95 38.99 2.25
C GLY A 188 -10.42 37.55 2.22
N ASP A 189 -9.88 37.07 3.35
CA ASP A 189 -9.23 35.76 3.48
C ASP A 189 -10.22 34.68 3.92
N ARG A 190 -11.44 34.72 3.38
CA ARG A 190 -12.43 33.69 3.67
C ARG A 190 -12.14 32.46 2.85
N ASP A 191 -12.10 31.32 3.52
CA ASP A 191 -12.13 30.02 2.87
C ASP A 191 -13.31 29.94 1.91
N ALA A 192 -13.18 29.10 0.90
CA ALA A 192 -14.23 28.91 -0.08
C ALA A 192 -14.38 27.44 -0.40
N VAL A 193 -15.62 27.01 -0.56
CA VAL A 193 -15.90 25.76 -1.28
C VAL A 193 -15.98 26.14 -2.75
N ALA A 194 -15.22 25.45 -3.59
CA ALA A 194 -15.17 25.66 -5.03
C ALA A 194 -15.18 24.31 -5.74
N TYR A 195 -15.50 24.29 -7.04
CA TYR A 195 -15.20 23.12 -7.86
C TYR A 195 -14.09 23.44 -8.87
N PHE A 196 -13.22 22.45 -9.05
CA PHE A 196 -12.18 22.42 -10.06
C PHE A 196 -12.67 21.59 -11.26
N GLU A 197 -12.62 22.15 -12.47
CA GLU A 197 -12.92 21.46 -13.71
C GLU A 197 -11.66 20.80 -14.28
N LEU A 198 -11.67 19.47 -14.37
CA LEU A 198 -10.48 18.69 -14.74
C LEU A 198 -9.99 18.99 -16.16
N ALA A 199 -10.91 19.25 -17.10
CA ALA A 199 -10.59 19.44 -18.51
C ALA A 199 -9.94 20.81 -18.81
N THR A 200 -10.28 21.84 -18.02
CA THR A 200 -9.88 23.23 -18.29
C THR A 200 -8.92 23.78 -17.24
N GLY A 201 -8.85 23.15 -16.05
CA GLY A 201 -8.20 23.70 -14.88
C GLY A 201 -8.95 24.87 -14.25
N ALA A 202 -10.18 25.15 -14.69
CA ALA A 202 -10.95 26.27 -14.18
C ALA A 202 -11.43 25.99 -12.76
N VAL A 203 -11.36 27.02 -11.90
CA VAL A 203 -11.86 26.97 -10.53
C VAL A 203 -13.04 27.93 -10.41
N LYS A 204 -14.18 27.41 -9.95
CA LYS A 204 -15.39 28.19 -9.78
C LYS A 204 -15.86 28.12 -8.32
N PRO A 205 -15.96 29.26 -7.61
CA PRO A 205 -16.50 29.31 -6.26
C PRO A 205 -17.94 28.80 -6.24
N VAL A 206 -18.27 27.99 -5.22
CA VAL A 206 -19.63 27.53 -4.89
C VAL A 206 -20.20 28.41 -3.78
N LEU A 207 -19.44 28.58 -2.69
CA LEU A 207 -19.78 29.50 -1.61
C LEU A 207 -18.52 29.91 -0.84
N PHE A 208 -18.60 31.05 -0.14
CA PHE A 208 -17.59 31.46 0.83
C PHE A 208 -17.98 30.98 2.23
N THR A 209 -16.99 30.56 3.01
CA THR A 209 -17.20 29.97 4.32
C THR A 209 -16.14 30.43 5.32
N VAL A 210 -16.45 30.26 6.60
CA VAL A 210 -15.51 30.42 7.72
C VAL A 210 -15.45 29.11 8.51
N ALA A 211 -15.74 27.99 7.84
CA ALA A 211 -15.88 26.68 8.44
C ALA A 211 -14.53 25.97 8.51
N ASP A 212 -14.24 25.41 9.68
CA ASP A 212 -12.98 24.68 9.91
C ASP A 212 -12.98 23.32 9.17
N THR A 213 -14.15 22.68 9.07
CA THR A 213 -14.30 21.31 8.54
C THR A 213 -15.52 21.17 7.63
N PRO A 214 -15.54 21.84 6.46
CA PRO A 214 -16.65 21.68 5.52
C PRO A 214 -16.71 20.27 4.96
N ALA A 215 -17.93 19.76 4.75
CA ALA A 215 -18.17 18.54 3.98
C ALA A 215 -19.10 18.87 2.80
N ALA A 216 -18.99 18.13 1.69
CA ALA A 216 -19.83 18.39 0.54
C ALA A 216 -20.14 17.11 -0.25
N ALA A 217 -21.26 17.13 -0.96
CA ALA A 217 -21.68 16.06 -1.86
C ALA A 217 -22.41 16.63 -3.08
N PHE A 218 -22.05 16.13 -4.27
CA PHE A 218 -22.80 16.39 -5.49
C PHE A 218 -24.11 15.60 -5.52
N SER A 219 -25.16 16.21 -6.08
CA SER A 219 -26.35 15.47 -6.51
C SER A 219 -26.00 14.48 -7.63
N PRO A 220 -26.83 13.43 -7.86
CA PRO A 220 -26.55 12.40 -8.87
C PRO A 220 -26.47 12.95 -10.30
N ASP A 221 -27.19 14.04 -10.58
CA ASP A 221 -27.14 14.78 -11.86
C ASP A 221 -25.92 15.72 -11.97
N GLY A 222 -25.21 15.99 -10.87
CA GLY A 222 -24.08 16.92 -10.82
C GLY A 222 -24.44 18.40 -10.97
N GLU A 223 -25.72 18.76 -10.87
CA GLU A 223 -26.22 20.14 -11.01
C GLU A 223 -26.34 20.86 -9.66
N ARG A 224 -26.44 20.12 -8.56
CA ARG A 224 -26.55 20.67 -7.20
C ARG A 224 -25.45 20.13 -6.29
N VAL A 225 -25.15 20.89 -5.25
CA VAL A 225 -24.20 20.49 -4.21
C VAL A 225 -24.83 20.76 -2.85
N ALA A 226 -24.76 19.76 -1.97
CA ALA A 226 -25.01 19.92 -0.55
C ALA A 226 -23.68 20.21 0.14
N VAL A 227 -23.59 21.29 0.90
CA VAL A 227 -22.39 21.70 1.63
C VAL A 227 -22.75 21.92 3.08
N THR A 228 -22.01 21.32 4.02
CA THR A 228 -22.12 21.70 5.43
C THR A 228 -20.99 22.64 5.81
N THR A 229 -21.33 23.75 6.47
CA THR A 229 -20.38 24.75 6.94
C THR A 229 -20.66 25.09 8.40
N GLY A 230 -19.65 25.20 9.24
CA GLY A 230 -19.78 25.62 10.63
C GLY A 230 -18.42 25.73 11.31
N ARG A 231 -18.37 26.47 12.42
CA ARG A 231 -17.18 26.57 13.26
C ARG A 231 -17.19 25.50 14.33
N ALA A 232 -16.02 25.08 14.78
CA ALA A 232 -15.90 24.17 15.91
C ALA A 232 -16.71 24.68 17.13
N GLY A 233 -17.52 23.79 17.71
CA GLY A 233 -18.37 24.13 18.86
C GLY A 233 -19.65 24.91 18.54
N GLN A 234 -19.96 25.15 17.26
CA GLN A 234 -21.22 25.75 16.80
C GLN A 234 -22.02 24.75 15.95
N PRO A 235 -23.35 24.83 15.93
CA PRO A 235 -24.19 24.12 14.97
C PRO A 235 -23.71 24.33 13.53
N GLN A 236 -23.60 23.25 12.76
CA GLN A 236 -23.29 23.35 11.32
C GLN A 236 -24.54 23.79 10.56
N THR A 237 -24.37 24.43 9.41
CA THR A 237 -25.45 24.76 8.48
C THR A 237 -25.31 23.90 7.23
N LEU A 238 -26.38 23.21 6.84
CA LEU A 238 -26.51 22.57 5.54
C LEU A 238 -26.99 23.59 4.51
N THR A 239 -26.19 23.79 3.46
CA THR A 239 -26.51 24.65 2.33
C THR A 239 -26.63 23.82 1.05
N VAL A 240 -27.74 23.96 0.32
CA VAL A 240 -27.89 23.38 -1.02
C VAL A 240 -27.72 24.48 -2.07
N VAL A 241 -26.72 24.30 -2.94
CA VAL A 241 -26.38 25.25 -4.00
C VAL A 241 -26.68 24.63 -5.35
N ASP A 242 -27.42 25.35 -6.18
CA ASP A 242 -27.61 25.03 -7.58
C ASP A 242 -26.45 25.63 -8.40
N LEU A 243 -25.69 24.78 -9.09
CA LEU A 243 -24.48 25.17 -9.80
C LEU A 243 -24.77 25.88 -11.13
N THR A 244 -25.99 25.76 -11.66
CA THR A 244 -26.40 26.39 -12.92
C THR A 244 -26.77 27.86 -12.69
N SER A 245 -27.52 28.13 -11.62
CA SER A 245 -27.92 29.48 -11.20
C SER A 245 -26.89 30.16 -10.30
N GLY A 246 -25.98 29.40 -9.68
CA GLY A 246 -25.00 29.91 -8.71
C GLY A 246 -25.63 30.47 -7.43
N THR A 247 -26.91 30.19 -7.20
CA THR A 247 -27.65 30.75 -6.06
C THR A 247 -27.70 29.74 -4.91
N PRO A 248 -27.24 30.11 -3.69
CA PRO A 248 -27.48 29.29 -2.51
C PRO A 248 -28.97 29.32 -2.24
N ASN A 249 -29.64 28.18 -2.39
CA ASN A 249 -31.09 28.16 -2.32
C ASN A 249 -31.56 28.11 -0.87
N ILE A 250 -30.79 27.47 0.00
CA ILE A 250 -31.33 26.84 1.19
C ILE A 250 -30.28 26.80 2.30
N LEU A 251 -30.67 27.18 3.53
CA LEU A 251 -29.83 27.13 4.71
C LEU A 251 -30.64 26.55 5.87
N PHE A 252 -30.18 25.42 6.41
CA PHE A 252 -30.76 24.83 7.62
C PHE A 252 -29.69 24.54 8.65
N GLU A 253 -29.98 24.93 9.90
CA GLU A 253 -29.12 24.63 11.03
C GLU A 253 -29.26 23.14 11.39
N LEU A 254 -28.13 22.45 11.43
CA LEU A 254 -27.99 21.08 11.88
C LEU A 254 -27.77 21.07 13.39
N THR A 255 -28.32 20.07 14.07
CA THR A 255 -27.97 19.82 15.48
C THR A 255 -26.50 19.39 15.59
N ASP A 256 -25.93 19.51 16.79
CA ASP A 256 -24.59 19.03 17.13
C ASP A 256 -24.40 17.50 16.98
N ARG A 257 -25.50 16.76 16.82
CA ARG A 257 -25.53 15.32 16.54
C ARG A 257 -25.75 15.00 15.07
N GLN A 258 -25.92 15.99 14.21
CA GLN A 258 -26.10 15.81 12.77
C GLN A 258 -24.81 16.17 12.01
N ARG A 259 -24.51 15.39 10.98
CA ARG A 259 -23.50 15.74 9.97
C ARG A 259 -23.91 15.19 8.61
N LEU A 260 -23.34 15.73 7.54
CA LEU A 260 -23.54 15.17 6.19
C LEU A 260 -23.07 13.71 6.16
N ALA A 261 -23.82 12.83 5.49
CA ALA A 261 -23.52 11.40 5.53
C ALA A 261 -22.24 10.99 4.77
N GLY A 262 -21.61 11.89 4.01
CA GLY A 262 -20.38 11.60 3.26
C GLY A 262 -20.46 12.17 1.84
N GLU A 263 -19.50 11.81 0.99
CA GLU A 263 -19.41 12.30 -0.39
C GLU A 263 -20.57 11.84 -1.29
N ALA A 264 -21.27 10.77 -0.90
CA ALA A 264 -22.44 10.22 -1.58
C ALA A 264 -23.76 10.47 -0.80
N ALA A 265 -23.83 11.58 -0.06
CA ALA A 265 -24.99 11.90 0.78
C ALA A 265 -26.31 12.11 0.05
N TRP A 266 -26.31 12.34 -1.27
CA TRP A 266 -27.56 12.42 -2.03
C TRP A 266 -28.13 11.02 -2.31
N THR A 267 -29.45 10.89 -2.22
CA THR A 267 -30.12 9.67 -2.70
C THR A 267 -29.98 9.54 -4.23
N PRO A 268 -29.96 8.31 -4.79
CA PRO A 268 -29.75 8.11 -6.23
C PRO A 268 -30.79 8.77 -7.12
N ASP A 269 -32.00 8.99 -6.60
CA ASP A 269 -33.09 9.68 -7.27
C ASP A 269 -32.99 11.22 -7.18
N GLY A 270 -32.00 11.76 -6.44
CA GLY A 270 -31.78 13.19 -6.25
C GLY A 270 -32.85 13.89 -5.41
N ARG A 271 -33.73 13.14 -4.74
CA ARG A 271 -34.88 13.70 -3.98
C ARG A 271 -34.55 14.05 -2.54
N SER A 272 -33.50 13.47 -1.96
CA SER A 272 -33.15 13.66 -0.55
C SER A 272 -31.65 13.81 -0.35
N VAL A 273 -31.28 14.57 0.67
CA VAL A 273 -29.93 14.60 1.25
C VAL A 273 -29.94 13.81 2.54
N VAL A 274 -28.98 12.92 2.72
CA VAL A 274 -28.85 12.05 3.89
C VAL A 274 -27.91 12.69 4.90
N LEU A 275 -28.40 12.80 6.14
CA LEU A 275 -27.61 13.15 7.31
C LEU A 275 -27.34 11.89 8.14
N MET A 276 -26.17 11.84 8.75
CA MET A 276 -25.89 10.91 9.85
C MET A 276 -26.20 11.59 11.17
N VAL A 277 -26.99 10.91 11.99
CA VAL A 277 -27.37 11.35 13.33
C VAL A 277 -26.72 10.41 14.35
N ALA A 278 -25.92 10.95 15.26
CA ALA A 278 -25.29 10.20 16.34
C ALA A 278 -26.25 10.01 17.53
N ASP A 279 -26.22 8.81 18.12
CA ASP A 279 -26.88 8.48 19.37
C ASP A 279 -25.84 8.37 20.49
N GLY A 280 -26.13 8.95 21.66
CA GLY A 280 -25.26 8.94 22.85
C GLY A 280 -24.35 10.16 23.00
N CYS A 281 -23.72 10.63 21.91
CA CYS A 281 -22.82 11.81 21.92
C CYS A 281 -23.09 12.80 20.78
N VAL A 282 -22.53 13.99 20.91
CA VAL A 282 -22.37 14.96 19.82
C VAL A 282 -21.16 14.58 18.97
N TRP A 283 -21.15 14.90 17.67
CA TRP A 283 -20.10 14.38 16.76
C TRP A 283 -18.68 14.77 17.20
N THR A 284 -18.49 16.01 17.67
CA THR A 284 -17.19 16.47 18.19
C THR A 284 -16.70 15.61 19.37
N ALA A 285 -17.60 15.16 20.24
CA ALA A 285 -17.27 14.25 21.34
C ALA A 285 -17.06 12.82 20.84
N CYS A 286 -17.87 12.33 19.90
CA CYS A 286 -17.70 10.99 19.32
C CYS A 286 -16.39 10.86 18.54
N ASP A 287 -15.88 11.94 17.95
CA ASP A 287 -14.63 11.93 17.21
C ASP A 287 -13.41 11.79 18.13
N VAL A 288 -13.49 12.40 19.32
CA VAL A 288 -12.44 12.31 20.36
C VAL A 288 -12.58 11.03 21.19
N TYR A 289 -13.82 10.64 21.53
CA TYR A 289 -14.15 9.49 22.36
C TYR A 289 -15.13 8.55 21.62
N PRO A 290 -14.61 7.66 20.76
CA PRO A 290 -15.44 6.81 19.90
C PRO A 290 -16.42 5.92 20.67
N ASP A 291 -16.05 5.48 21.88
CA ASP A 291 -16.90 4.65 22.74
C ASP A 291 -18.18 5.37 23.21
N GLY A 292 -18.23 6.69 23.10
CA GLY A 292 -19.44 7.48 23.37
C GLY A 292 -20.53 7.30 22.30
N LEU A 293 -20.19 6.78 21.12
CA LEU A 293 -21.13 6.54 20.03
C LEU A 293 -21.84 5.20 20.24
N TRP A 294 -23.00 5.24 20.89
CA TRP A 294 -23.81 4.05 21.17
C TRP A 294 -24.58 3.55 19.96
N GLY A 295 -24.74 4.40 18.96
CA GLY A 295 -25.37 4.08 17.71
C GLY A 295 -25.46 5.29 16.81
N TRP A 296 -25.95 5.08 15.60
CA TRP A 296 -26.21 6.15 14.66
C TRP A 296 -27.31 5.76 13.69
N ARG A 297 -27.97 6.75 13.12
CA ARG A 297 -29.03 6.57 12.13
C ARG A 297 -28.86 7.51 10.95
N MET A 298 -29.45 7.12 9.83
CA MET A 298 -29.63 8.02 8.71
C MET A 298 -30.92 8.79 8.88
N GLN A 299 -30.88 10.07 8.53
CA GLN A 299 -32.05 10.92 8.42
C GLN A 299 -32.09 11.51 7.02
N TYR A 300 -33.20 11.30 6.32
CA TYR A 300 -33.43 11.82 4.99
C TYR A 300 -34.03 13.21 5.12
N VAL A 301 -33.45 14.18 4.43
CA VAL A 301 -33.87 15.57 4.47
C VAL A 301 -34.23 16.02 3.07
N ASP A 302 -35.35 16.71 2.96
CA ASP A 302 -35.80 17.33 1.72
C ASP A 302 -34.81 18.46 1.37
N PRO A 303 -34.13 18.39 0.23
CA PRO A 303 -33.12 19.35 -0.17
C PRO A 303 -33.73 20.68 -0.62
N VAL A 304 -35.06 20.83 -0.61
CA VAL A 304 -35.85 22.04 -0.86
C VAL A 304 -36.35 22.66 0.45
N THR A 305 -36.94 21.84 1.32
CA THR A 305 -37.62 22.34 2.53
C THR A 305 -36.85 22.17 3.82
N GLY A 306 -35.79 21.35 3.83
CA GLY A 306 -34.98 21.07 5.03
C GLY A 306 -35.65 20.19 6.06
N LYS A 307 -36.88 19.78 5.79
CA LYS A 307 -37.64 18.93 6.68
C LYS A 307 -37.16 17.50 6.53
N ALA A 308 -37.14 16.78 7.64
CA ALA A 308 -36.97 15.34 7.59
C ALA A 308 -38.11 14.74 6.77
N VAL A 309 -37.76 13.98 5.73
CA VAL A 309 -38.71 13.27 4.85
C VAL A 309 -39.10 11.93 5.49
N ASP A 310 -38.15 11.31 6.19
CA ASP A 310 -38.34 10.05 6.90
C ASP A 310 -37.59 10.11 8.24
N GLU A 311 -38.30 9.85 9.34
CA GLU A 311 -37.81 10.17 10.68
C GLU A 311 -36.87 9.13 11.27
N ALA A 312 -36.76 7.92 10.72
CA ALA A 312 -35.82 6.92 11.25
C ALA A 312 -35.41 5.84 10.25
N ALA A 313 -34.18 5.90 9.75
CA ALA A 313 -33.47 4.66 9.46
C ALA A 313 -33.10 3.97 10.79
N THR A 314 -33.19 2.64 10.83
CA THR A 314 -32.83 1.84 12.03
C THR A 314 -31.45 2.21 12.54
N ALA A 315 -31.32 2.39 13.86
CA ALA A 315 -30.05 2.66 14.51
C ALA A 315 -29.06 1.52 14.27
N ARG A 316 -27.82 1.86 13.93
CA ARG A 316 -26.73 0.94 13.62
C ARG A 316 -25.65 1.06 14.68
N GLN A 317 -24.98 -0.06 14.94
CA GLN A 317 -23.85 -0.14 15.84
C GLN A 317 -22.54 0.09 15.09
N GLY A 318 -21.52 0.56 15.81
CA GLY A 318 -20.21 0.86 15.22
C GLY A 318 -20.08 2.31 14.73
N ARG A 319 -18.92 2.62 14.16
CA ARG A 319 -18.59 3.98 13.72
C ARG A 319 -18.62 4.05 12.18
N PRO A 320 -19.56 4.79 11.59
CA PRO A 320 -19.57 4.98 10.15
C PRO A 320 -18.48 5.99 9.80
N THR A 321 -17.58 5.61 8.89
CA THR A 321 -16.64 6.57 8.32
C THR A 321 -17.36 7.52 7.37
N GLY A 322 -18.29 6.98 6.56
CA GLY A 322 -19.14 7.76 5.66
C GLY A 322 -19.86 6.89 4.62
N LEU A 323 -20.92 7.44 4.04
CA LEU A 323 -21.66 6.95 2.88
C LEU A 323 -20.83 7.23 1.63
N VAL A 324 -20.41 6.16 0.96
CA VAL A 324 -19.51 6.22 -0.21
C VAL A 324 -20.22 5.94 -1.53
N GLY A 325 -21.45 5.40 -1.49
CA GLY A 325 -22.26 5.18 -2.68
C GLY A 325 -23.54 4.39 -2.39
N TRP A 326 -24.23 4.00 -3.45
CA TRP A 326 -25.49 3.24 -3.38
C TRP A 326 -25.45 2.02 -4.30
N ARG A 327 -25.79 0.84 -3.78
CA ARG A 327 -25.85 -0.39 -4.58
C ARG A 327 -27.24 -0.97 -4.51
N ASP A 328 -27.91 -1.09 -5.66
CA ASP A 328 -29.26 -1.64 -5.76
C ASP A 328 -30.29 -0.92 -4.84
N GLY A 329 -30.09 0.38 -4.63
CA GLY A 329 -30.90 1.20 -3.71
C GLY A 329 -30.50 1.09 -2.23
N GLU A 330 -29.56 0.21 -1.88
CA GLU A 330 -28.99 0.09 -0.54
C GLU A 330 -27.83 1.08 -0.35
N PRO A 331 -27.78 1.83 0.77
CA PRO A 331 -26.66 2.71 1.07
C PRO A 331 -25.41 1.89 1.46
N VAL A 332 -24.25 2.30 0.95
CA VAL A 332 -22.97 1.61 1.16
C VAL A 332 -22.00 2.46 1.97
N PHE A 333 -21.45 1.89 3.04
CA PHE A 333 -20.57 2.58 3.98
C PHE A 333 -19.23 1.89 4.12
N VAL A 334 -18.25 2.66 4.56
CA VAL A 334 -17.06 2.11 5.22
C VAL A 334 -17.34 2.03 6.72
N ASP A 335 -17.33 0.81 7.26
CA ASP A 335 -17.50 0.51 8.70
C ASP A 335 -16.14 0.12 9.30
N GLN A 336 -15.73 0.87 10.33
CA GLN A 336 -14.53 0.59 11.12
C GLN A 336 -14.81 0.97 12.58
N ARG A 337 -14.98 -0.06 13.42
CA ARG A 337 -15.45 0.12 14.81
C ARG A 337 -14.37 0.57 15.78
N GLY A 338 -13.10 0.36 15.45
CA GLY A 338 -11.94 0.79 16.20
C GLY A 338 -10.68 0.79 15.33
N THR A 339 -9.58 1.33 15.86
CA THR A 339 -8.29 1.38 15.16
C THR A 339 -7.69 0.00 14.90
N GLU A 340 -8.02 -0.98 15.74
CA GLU A 340 -7.59 -2.39 15.57
C GLU A 340 -8.53 -3.21 14.69
N ASP A 341 -9.77 -2.75 14.50
CA ASP A 341 -10.77 -3.45 13.70
C ASP A 341 -10.51 -3.31 12.21
N THR A 342 -10.81 -4.39 11.48
CA THR A 342 -10.75 -4.41 10.01
C THR A 342 -11.80 -3.48 9.43
N ALA A 343 -11.38 -2.50 8.62
CA ALA A 343 -12.31 -1.71 7.82
C ALA A 343 -13.03 -2.59 6.79
N LYS A 344 -14.35 -2.39 6.66
CA LYS A 344 -15.19 -3.14 5.72
C LYS A 344 -16.04 -2.20 4.90
N LEU A 345 -16.16 -2.49 3.60
CA LEU A 345 -17.19 -1.90 2.75
C LEU A 345 -18.48 -2.70 2.93
N VAL A 346 -19.55 -2.06 3.39
CA VAL A 346 -20.80 -2.73 3.76
C VAL A 346 -22.01 -2.09 3.09
N ALA A 347 -22.84 -2.89 2.42
CA ALA A 347 -24.17 -2.47 1.98
C ALA A 347 -25.15 -2.66 3.14
N ALA A 348 -25.74 -1.57 3.61
CA ALA A 348 -26.68 -1.60 4.73
C ALA A 348 -28.10 -1.87 4.24
N ARG A 349 -28.78 -2.79 4.93
CA ARG A 349 -30.17 -3.16 4.63
C ARG A 349 -31.14 -2.35 5.49
N PRO A 350 -32.42 -2.23 5.06
CA PRO A 350 -33.46 -1.56 5.85
C PRO A 350 -33.70 -2.19 7.23
N ASP A 351 -33.52 -3.51 7.34
CA ASP A 351 -33.68 -4.28 8.59
C ASP A 351 -32.58 -4.04 9.64
N GLY A 352 -31.60 -3.18 9.34
CA GLY A 352 -30.45 -2.89 10.20
C GLY A 352 -29.29 -3.88 10.03
N SER A 353 -29.46 -4.95 9.23
CA SER A 353 -28.36 -5.84 8.86
C SER A 353 -27.46 -5.19 7.81
N ALA A 354 -26.27 -5.76 7.60
CA ALA A 354 -25.36 -5.31 6.55
C ALA A 354 -24.73 -6.50 5.83
N ARG A 355 -24.45 -6.31 4.54
CA ARG A 355 -23.72 -7.26 3.70
C ARG A 355 -22.32 -6.73 3.43
N VAL A 356 -21.31 -7.52 3.77
CA VAL A 356 -19.92 -7.19 3.49
C VAL A 356 -19.65 -7.36 1.99
N LEU A 357 -19.12 -6.31 1.37
CA LEU A 357 -18.75 -6.26 -0.04
C LEU A 357 -17.24 -6.38 -0.24
N LEU A 358 -16.47 -5.76 0.66
CA LEU A 358 -15.02 -5.80 0.66
C LEU A 358 -14.48 -5.78 2.10
N THR A 359 -13.40 -6.51 2.37
CA THR A 359 -12.73 -6.53 3.69
C THR A 359 -11.28 -6.11 3.56
N LEU A 360 -10.84 -5.14 4.37
CA LEU A 360 -9.46 -4.72 4.49
C LEU A 360 -8.72 -5.51 5.57
N ALA A 361 -7.41 -5.69 5.40
CA ALA A 361 -6.54 -6.28 6.40
C ALA A 361 -6.58 -5.53 7.75
N SER A 362 -6.42 -6.27 8.85
CA SER A 362 -6.36 -5.68 10.19
C SER A 362 -5.14 -4.77 10.33
N GLY A 363 -5.31 -3.65 11.04
CA GLY A 363 -4.28 -2.63 11.25
C GLY A 363 -4.05 -1.69 10.06
N ALA A 364 -4.72 -1.91 8.93
CA ALA A 364 -4.80 -0.94 7.84
C ALA A 364 -6.10 -0.11 7.98
N GLY A 365 -6.06 1.13 7.49
CA GLY A 365 -7.15 2.09 7.68
C GLY A 365 -7.39 2.97 6.46
N GLY A 366 -8.32 3.91 6.58
CA GLY A 366 -8.58 4.90 5.53
C GLY A 366 -9.09 4.31 4.21
N LEU A 367 -9.85 3.21 4.26
CA LEU A 367 -10.35 2.55 3.05
C LEU A 367 -11.17 3.54 2.19
N ASN A 368 -10.70 3.79 0.96
CA ASN A 368 -11.39 4.57 -0.06
C ASN A 368 -11.66 3.67 -1.27
N VAL A 369 -12.91 3.64 -1.75
CA VAL A 369 -13.33 2.78 -2.87
C VAL A 369 -14.03 3.67 -3.90
N PRO A 370 -13.64 3.64 -5.19
CA PRO A 370 -14.29 4.44 -6.21
C PRO A 370 -15.78 4.19 -6.27
N ARG A 371 -16.57 5.27 -6.39
CA ARG A 371 -18.03 5.18 -6.46
C ARG A 371 -18.51 4.21 -7.54
N GLY A 372 -17.91 4.23 -8.73
CA GLY A 372 -18.26 3.29 -9.81
C GLY A 372 -18.05 1.81 -9.43
N VAL A 373 -17.06 1.51 -8.59
CA VAL A 373 -16.83 0.16 -8.05
C VAL A 373 -17.85 -0.17 -6.96
N VAL A 374 -18.22 0.80 -6.12
CA VAL A 374 -19.27 0.66 -5.11
C VAL A 374 -20.63 0.39 -5.74
N GLU A 375 -20.98 1.10 -6.80
CA GLU A 375 -22.33 1.07 -7.39
C GLU A 375 -22.47 -0.05 -8.43
N HIS A 376 -21.45 -0.25 -9.27
CA HIS A 376 -21.53 -1.13 -10.44
C HIS A 376 -20.45 -2.23 -10.48
N GLY A 377 -19.47 -2.19 -9.58
CA GLY A 377 -18.37 -3.15 -9.57
C GLY A 377 -18.81 -4.59 -9.24
N THR A 378 -18.04 -5.57 -9.71
CA THR A 378 -18.16 -6.96 -9.28
C THR A 378 -16.98 -7.30 -8.36
N LEU A 379 -17.26 -7.49 -7.08
CA LEU A 379 -16.25 -7.84 -6.07
C LEU A 379 -16.35 -9.34 -5.76
N GLY A 380 -15.25 -10.05 -5.96
CA GLY A 380 -15.15 -11.50 -5.79
C GLY A 380 -14.56 -11.88 -4.44
N SER A 381 -14.48 -13.19 -4.17
CA SER A 381 -13.82 -13.71 -2.97
C SER A 381 -12.30 -13.76 -3.06
N ARG A 382 -11.72 -13.39 -4.22
CA ARG A 382 -10.28 -13.37 -4.44
C ARG A 382 -9.62 -12.33 -3.52
N SER A 383 -8.49 -12.72 -2.93
CA SER A 383 -7.63 -11.82 -2.20
C SER A 383 -6.72 -11.05 -3.16
N ALA A 384 -6.67 -9.73 -3.00
CA ALA A 384 -5.54 -8.95 -3.44
C ALA A 384 -4.44 -9.17 -2.40
N ASN A 385 -3.41 -9.92 -2.80
CA ASN A 385 -2.24 -10.15 -1.97
C ASN A 385 -1.02 -10.06 -2.91
N PRO A 386 0.07 -9.43 -2.46
CA PRO A 386 1.34 -9.40 -3.19
C PRO A 386 1.79 -10.74 -3.80
N VAL A 387 1.50 -11.86 -3.13
CA VAL A 387 1.82 -13.22 -3.61
C VAL A 387 1.08 -13.57 -4.90
N ASP A 388 -0.21 -13.24 -4.95
CA ASP A 388 -1.09 -13.60 -6.07
C ASP A 388 -0.92 -12.65 -7.26
N ALA A 389 -0.41 -11.44 -7.02
CA ALA A 389 -0.23 -10.40 -8.03
C ALA A 389 1.17 -10.41 -8.69
N GLN A 390 2.21 -10.91 -8.00
CA GLN A 390 3.59 -10.92 -8.52
C GLN A 390 4.29 -12.28 -8.31
N PRO A 391 3.79 -13.39 -8.87
CA PRO A 391 4.42 -14.70 -8.72
C PRO A 391 5.84 -14.76 -9.29
N TRP A 392 6.16 -13.90 -10.27
CA TRP A 392 7.48 -13.78 -10.87
C TRP A 392 8.56 -13.33 -9.87
N ALA A 393 8.20 -12.52 -8.87
CA ALA A 393 9.14 -12.02 -7.86
C ALA A 393 9.76 -13.16 -7.05
N PHE A 394 9.00 -14.23 -6.79
CA PHE A 394 9.51 -15.44 -6.15
C PHE A 394 10.45 -16.23 -7.05
N GLY A 395 10.18 -16.30 -8.35
CA GLY A 395 11.08 -16.91 -9.33
C GLY A 395 12.44 -16.21 -9.35
N VAL A 396 12.43 -14.88 -9.29
CA VAL A 396 13.64 -14.05 -9.22
C VAL A 396 14.39 -14.26 -7.90
N LEU A 397 13.68 -14.25 -6.77
CA LEU A 397 14.27 -14.45 -5.44
C LEU A 397 14.89 -15.85 -5.31
N LEU A 398 14.21 -16.87 -5.84
CA LEU A 398 14.72 -18.24 -5.92
C LEU A 398 15.96 -18.33 -6.82
N ALA A 399 15.97 -17.63 -7.95
CA ALA A 399 17.12 -17.57 -8.86
C ALA A 399 18.34 -16.86 -8.23
N CYS A 400 18.13 -15.91 -7.32
CA CYS A 400 19.20 -15.24 -6.58
C CYS A 400 19.75 -16.09 -5.42
N VAL A 401 18.90 -16.85 -4.72
CA VAL A 401 19.29 -17.61 -3.53
C VAL A 401 19.78 -19.03 -3.85
N ALA A 402 19.22 -19.68 -4.88
CA ALA A 402 19.56 -21.07 -5.21
C ALA A 402 21.04 -21.27 -5.60
N PRO A 403 21.68 -20.42 -6.42
CA PRO A 403 23.09 -20.58 -6.78
C PRO A 403 24.07 -20.51 -5.59
N PRO A 404 24.01 -19.51 -4.69
CA PRO A 404 24.89 -19.49 -3.51
C PRO A 404 24.57 -20.62 -2.53
N ALA A 405 23.30 -21.00 -2.35
CA ALA A 405 22.93 -22.14 -1.49
C ALA A 405 23.47 -23.48 -2.04
N LEU A 406 23.35 -23.73 -3.34
CA LEU A 406 23.92 -24.89 -4.01
C LEU A 406 25.46 -24.91 -3.90
N LEU A 407 26.10 -23.76 -4.13
CA LEU A 407 27.55 -23.62 -3.97
C LEU A 407 27.99 -23.96 -2.54
N PHE A 408 27.28 -23.44 -1.54
CA PHE A 408 27.54 -23.74 -0.13
C PHE A 408 27.37 -25.24 0.18
N MET A 409 26.30 -25.88 -0.32
CA MET A 409 26.09 -27.32 -0.15
C MET A 409 27.19 -28.15 -0.82
N VAL A 410 27.62 -27.79 -2.02
CA VAL A 410 28.73 -28.47 -2.74
C VAL A 410 30.04 -28.31 -1.97
N LEU A 411 30.34 -27.11 -1.46
CA LEU A 411 31.53 -26.86 -0.65
C LEU A 411 31.48 -27.64 0.67
N ARG A 412 30.30 -27.72 1.32
CA ARG A 412 30.09 -28.47 2.56
C ARG A 412 30.23 -29.98 2.37
N ARG A 413 29.63 -30.55 1.30
CA ARG A 413 29.80 -31.98 0.93
C ARG A 413 31.26 -32.29 0.63
N ARG A 414 31.97 -31.42 -0.08
CA ARG A 414 33.41 -31.60 -0.35
C ARG A 414 34.27 -31.51 0.89
N ARG A 415 33.98 -30.60 1.84
CA ARG A 415 34.68 -30.55 3.14
C ARG A 415 34.50 -31.84 3.94
N ARG A 416 33.26 -32.36 4.00
CA ARG A 416 32.96 -33.64 4.65
C ARG A 416 33.70 -34.81 3.99
N ALA A 417 33.73 -34.89 2.67
CA ALA A 417 34.47 -35.93 1.96
C ALA A 417 35.99 -35.86 2.23
N VAL A 418 36.56 -34.66 2.37
CA VAL A 418 37.98 -34.48 2.73
C VAL A 418 38.26 -34.86 4.19
N GLN A 419 37.32 -34.63 5.11
CA GLN A 419 37.43 -35.08 6.51
C GLN A 419 37.36 -36.61 6.59
N VAL A 420 36.41 -37.24 5.90
CA VAL A 420 36.31 -38.71 5.82
C VAL A 420 37.58 -39.35 5.22
N LEU A 421 38.20 -38.70 4.21
CA LEU A 421 39.48 -39.15 3.66
C LEU A 421 40.68 -38.96 4.61
N ARG A 422 40.60 -38.01 5.54
CA ARG A 422 41.61 -37.82 6.61
C ARG A 422 41.43 -38.85 7.72
N ASP A 423 40.19 -39.18 8.05
CA ASP A 423 39.86 -40.12 9.12
C ASP A 423 39.99 -41.60 8.69
N SER A 424 39.98 -41.87 7.37
CA SER A 424 40.15 -43.24 6.81
C SER A 424 41.61 -43.70 6.66
N GLY A 425 42.59 -42.97 7.20
CA GLY A 425 43.95 -43.49 7.36
C GLY A 425 44.72 -43.82 6.07
N VAL A 426 44.27 -43.36 4.89
CA VAL A 426 44.99 -43.58 3.62
C VAL A 426 46.14 -42.58 3.52
N GLY A 427 47.21 -42.89 4.25
CA GLY A 427 48.43 -42.09 4.34
C GLY A 427 49.44 -42.54 5.39
N GLN A 428 49.23 -43.69 6.05
CA GLN A 428 50.29 -44.36 6.81
C GLN A 428 50.73 -45.61 6.05
N GLY A 429 51.90 -45.56 5.42
CA GLY A 429 52.43 -46.67 4.63
C GLY A 429 53.84 -46.42 4.16
N ALA A 430 54.77 -46.36 5.11
CA ALA A 430 56.18 -46.77 4.99
C ALA A 430 56.84 -46.60 6.37
N GLY A 431 56.61 -47.57 7.26
CA GLY A 431 57.46 -47.77 8.43
C GLY A 431 58.75 -48.52 8.04
N PRO A 432 59.85 -48.41 8.80
CA PRO A 432 61.18 -48.83 8.36
C PRO A 432 61.49 -50.34 8.50
N ASP A 433 60.50 -51.23 8.70
CA ASP A 433 60.78 -52.58 9.23
C ASP A 433 60.60 -53.77 8.25
N ASP A 434 60.30 -53.56 6.97
CA ASP A 434 60.21 -54.66 5.99
C ASP A 434 61.41 -54.69 5.03
N LEU A 435 62.57 -55.16 5.52
CA LEU A 435 63.55 -55.93 4.74
C LEU A 435 64.45 -56.72 5.71
N ARG A 436 63.95 -57.86 6.20
CA ARG A 436 64.75 -58.88 6.90
C ARG A 436 65.06 -60.06 5.97
N ALA A 437 66.35 -60.22 5.69
CA ALA A 437 67.13 -61.45 5.55
C ALA A 437 66.90 -62.43 4.36
N GLU A 438 68.06 -62.79 3.78
CA GLU A 438 68.48 -64.06 3.14
C GLU A 438 68.34 -64.27 1.62
N GLY A 439 69.48 -64.71 1.04
CA GLY A 439 69.59 -65.31 -0.29
C GLY A 439 70.92 -65.01 -1.00
N GLY A 440 72.02 -65.66 -0.60
CA GLY A 440 73.26 -65.67 -1.39
C GLY A 440 73.17 -66.63 -2.59
N ASP A 441 73.91 -66.37 -3.68
CA ASP A 441 75.14 -67.11 -4.05
C ASP A 441 75.75 -66.64 -5.40
N THR A 442 77.09 -66.82 -5.47
CA THR A 442 78.14 -66.79 -6.54
C THR A 442 77.77 -66.58 -8.04
N VAL A 443 78.58 -65.92 -8.89
CA VAL A 443 79.87 -66.28 -9.57
C VAL A 443 80.43 -64.96 -10.20
N ALA A 444 81.74 -64.61 -10.26
CA ALA A 444 82.97 -65.33 -10.62
C ALA A 444 84.19 -64.89 -9.81
#